data_AF-A0A7C3MD68-F1
#
_entry.id   AF-A0A7C3MD68-F1
#
_cell.length_a   1.000
_cell.length_b   1.000
_cell.length_c   1.000
_cell.angle_alpha   90.00
_cell.angle_beta   90.00
_cell.angle_gamma   90.00
#
_symmetry.space_group_name_H-M   'P 1'
#
loop_
_entity.id
_entity.type
_entity.pdbx_description
1 polymer ?
#
loop_
_entity_poly.entity_id
_entity_poly.type
_entity_poly.pdbx_seq_one_letter_code
_entity_poly.pdbx_strand_id
1 'polypeptide(L)'
;MCRALRRIVLLVAVMLCLTQAAADTFQLTDGTTVSGELVSPNELGVLLRLDDGSYSERIAWVRFSQADLKKIAENPRVKQLVEPFIEVAGDEVPKKPEITVKPVTRMERPAAGSLLTGFVSSSVGFAILLLLYAANLFAAYEVSVIRGFPAALVCGVSAVLPVIGPAIFLCLPTKLKTAEHALAEAAAARQTRAQAAAEVAAASAALGLGQEEHAAAPGVDLPPTQIFKRGEFVFNRRFFETKFAGFFGVLRREADKDMVLTIKTGDGLFVVERFTRITANEMYFLTKRAGGISEMTIPFIEVQEIELRHKDAPQMITDR
;
A
#
# COMPACT_ATOMS: atom_id res chain seq x y z
N MET A 1 66.18 17.43 -85.61
CA MET A 1 65.79 16.05 -85.18
C MET A 1 66.93 15.27 -84.49
N CYS A 2 68.21 15.43 -84.85
CA CYS A 2 69.31 14.60 -84.30
C CYS A 2 69.60 14.73 -82.79
N ARG A 3 69.33 15.87 -82.14
CA ARG A 3 69.56 16.03 -80.69
C ARG A 3 68.51 15.33 -79.83
N ALA A 4 67.28 15.19 -80.32
CA ALA A 4 66.21 14.48 -79.62
C ALA A 4 66.44 12.97 -79.66
N LEU A 5 66.83 12.43 -80.82
CA LEU A 5 67.12 11.01 -80.98
C LEU A 5 68.32 10.55 -80.12
N ARG A 6 69.37 11.37 -80.03
CA ARG A 6 70.55 11.06 -79.19
C ARG A 6 70.23 11.05 -77.69
N ARG A 7 69.29 11.91 -77.24
CA ARG A 7 68.81 11.93 -75.85
C ARG A 7 67.93 10.73 -75.52
N ILE A 8 67.10 10.29 -76.47
CA ILE A 8 66.26 9.10 -76.29
C ILE A 8 67.12 7.83 -76.26
N VAL A 9 68.11 7.69 -77.14
CA VAL A 9 69.01 6.53 -77.14
C VAL A 9 69.86 6.47 -75.86
N LEU A 10 70.30 7.63 -75.35
CA LEU A 10 71.08 7.69 -74.11
C LEU A 10 70.21 7.39 -72.88
N LEU A 11 68.94 7.80 -72.89
CA LEU A 11 67.97 7.42 -71.85
C LEU A 11 67.63 5.93 -71.87
N VAL A 12 67.51 5.31 -73.05
CA VAL A 12 67.26 3.87 -73.17
C VAL A 12 68.49 3.06 -72.74
N ALA A 13 69.71 3.52 -73.07
CA ALA A 13 70.94 2.87 -72.64
C ALA A 13 71.18 2.97 -71.12
N VAL A 14 70.82 4.11 -70.50
CA VAL A 14 70.85 4.27 -69.04
C VAL A 14 69.79 3.39 -68.38
N MET A 15 68.58 3.29 -68.94
CA MET A 15 67.54 2.36 -68.47
C MET A 15 67.97 0.88 -68.58
N LEU A 16 68.69 0.49 -69.63
CA LEU A 16 69.17 -0.89 -69.80
C LEU A 16 70.37 -1.24 -68.90
N CYS A 17 71.19 -0.26 -68.50
CA CYS A 17 72.31 -0.50 -67.57
C CYS A 17 71.89 -0.54 -66.10
N LEU A 18 70.68 -0.09 -65.76
CA LEU A 18 70.14 -0.12 -64.40
C LEU A 18 69.44 -1.44 -64.04
N THR A 19 69.40 -2.41 -64.95
CA THR A 19 68.86 -3.75 -64.71
C THR A 19 69.96 -4.78 -64.47
N GLN A 20 70.95 -4.46 -63.63
CA GLN A 20 71.77 -5.50 -63.00
C GLN A 20 71.02 -5.95 -61.74
N ALA A 21 70.57 -7.21 -61.78
CA ALA A 21 69.87 -7.88 -60.69
C ALA A 21 70.73 -7.82 -59.42
N ALA A 22 70.21 -7.16 -58.39
CA ALA A 22 70.84 -7.12 -57.08
C ALA A 22 70.82 -8.54 -56.49
N ALA A 23 72.00 -9.11 -56.28
CA ALA A 23 72.16 -10.32 -55.48
C ALA A 23 71.98 -9.92 -54.01
N ASP A 24 70.92 -10.42 -53.37
CA ASP A 24 70.68 -10.21 -51.95
C ASP A 24 71.49 -11.23 -51.11
N THR A 25 72.16 -10.73 -50.07
CA THR A 25 72.88 -11.56 -49.10
C THR A 25 71.98 -11.85 -47.90
N PHE A 26 71.74 -13.13 -47.62
CA PHE A 26 70.89 -13.59 -46.51
C PHE A 26 71.74 -14.15 -45.36
N GLN A 27 71.39 -13.81 -44.13
CA GLN A 27 72.03 -14.29 -42.91
C GLN A 27 71.26 -15.48 -42.32
N LEU A 28 71.96 -16.57 -42.07
CA LEU A 28 71.41 -17.72 -41.37
C LEU A 28 71.60 -17.58 -39.86
N THR A 29 70.75 -18.22 -39.07
CA THR A 29 70.77 -18.24 -37.60
C THR A 29 72.07 -18.80 -37.02
N ASP A 30 72.85 -19.54 -37.82
CA ASP A 30 74.13 -20.12 -37.43
C ASP A 30 75.34 -19.19 -37.72
N GLY A 31 75.08 -17.97 -38.19
CA GLY A 31 76.11 -16.94 -38.45
C GLY A 31 76.78 -17.03 -39.83
N THR A 32 76.30 -17.91 -40.71
CA THR A 32 76.78 -18.02 -42.10
C THR A 32 75.95 -17.15 -43.05
N THR A 33 76.62 -16.39 -43.91
CA THR A 33 76.01 -15.60 -44.98
C THR A 33 75.93 -16.40 -46.27
N VAL A 34 74.77 -16.43 -46.92
CA VAL A 34 74.62 -16.98 -48.28
C VAL A 34 74.09 -15.88 -49.20
N SER A 35 74.84 -15.57 -50.25
CA SER A 35 74.46 -14.61 -51.28
C SER A 35 73.94 -15.36 -52.50
N GLY A 36 72.74 -15.02 -52.97
CA GLY A 36 72.17 -15.67 -54.15
C GLY A 36 70.72 -15.31 -54.44
N GLU A 37 70.28 -15.59 -55.66
CA GLU A 37 68.92 -15.31 -56.13
C GLU A 37 67.93 -16.42 -55.70
N LEU A 38 66.71 -16.06 -55.29
CA LEU A 38 65.66 -17.03 -54.90
C LEU A 38 65.06 -17.70 -56.14
N VAL A 39 65.40 -18.96 -56.40
CA VAL A 39 64.97 -19.66 -57.63
C VAL A 39 63.81 -20.64 -57.39
N SER A 40 63.60 -21.13 -56.17
CA SER A 40 62.46 -22.03 -55.88
C SER A 40 62.06 -22.05 -54.40
N PRO A 41 61.05 -21.24 -54.00
CA PRO A 41 60.46 -21.31 -52.67
C PRO A 41 59.45 -22.46 -52.59
N ASN A 42 59.55 -23.31 -51.56
CA ASN A 42 58.58 -24.35 -51.24
C ASN A 42 58.35 -24.43 -49.71
N GLU A 43 57.38 -25.21 -49.25
CA GLU A 43 57.02 -25.29 -47.82
C GLU A 43 58.18 -25.68 -46.89
N LEU A 44 59.15 -26.45 -47.40
CA LEU A 44 60.31 -26.94 -46.63
C LEU A 44 61.51 -25.99 -46.64
N GLY A 45 61.56 -24.98 -47.51
CA GLY A 45 62.69 -24.07 -47.63
C GLY A 45 62.93 -23.55 -49.05
N VAL A 46 64.05 -22.84 -49.24
CA VAL A 46 64.41 -22.17 -50.51
C VAL A 46 65.73 -22.68 -51.05
N LEU A 47 65.83 -22.76 -52.36
CA LEU A 47 67.11 -22.89 -53.07
C LEU A 47 67.55 -21.51 -53.55
N LEU A 48 68.78 -21.15 -53.18
CA LEU A 48 69.44 -19.93 -53.65
C LEU A 48 70.38 -20.30 -54.79
N ARG A 49 70.37 -19.53 -55.87
CA ARG A 49 71.37 -19.63 -56.93
C ARG A 49 72.55 -18.74 -56.57
N LEU A 50 73.71 -19.33 -56.32
CA LEU A 50 74.94 -18.62 -55.99
C LEU A 50 75.53 -17.96 -57.26
N ASP A 51 76.39 -16.97 -57.05
CA ASP A 51 77.03 -16.18 -58.12
C ASP A 51 77.86 -17.03 -59.09
N ASP A 52 78.32 -18.21 -58.65
CA ASP A 52 79.05 -19.19 -59.46
C ASP A 52 78.13 -20.04 -60.38
N GLY A 53 76.84 -19.74 -60.43
CA GLY A 53 75.85 -20.45 -61.25
C GLY A 53 75.40 -21.81 -60.69
N SER A 54 75.91 -22.21 -59.52
CA SER A 54 75.50 -23.42 -58.79
C SER A 54 74.35 -23.15 -57.82
N TYR A 55 73.55 -24.17 -57.53
CA TYR A 55 72.44 -24.09 -56.57
C TYR A 55 72.92 -24.45 -55.17
N SER A 56 72.49 -23.69 -54.16
CA SER A 56 72.70 -24.02 -52.75
C SER A 56 71.92 -25.29 -52.36
N GLU A 57 72.36 -25.93 -51.28
CA GLU A 57 71.49 -26.87 -50.56
C GLU A 57 70.20 -26.16 -50.13
N ARG A 58 69.08 -26.89 -50.03
CA ARG A 58 67.78 -26.33 -49.66
C ARG A 58 67.84 -25.85 -48.20
N ILE A 59 67.79 -24.54 -48.00
CA ILE A 59 67.85 -23.93 -46.68
C ILE A 59 66.43 -23.85 -46.11
N ALA A 60 66.22 -24.47 -44.94
CA ALA A 60 64.94 -24.46 -44.25
C ALA A 60 64.60 -23.06 -43.71
N TRP A 61 63.30 -22.71 -43.72
CA TRP A 61 62.81 -21.39 -43.27
C TRP A 61 63.24 -21.00 -41.85
N VAL A 62 63.31 -22.00 -40.96
CA VAL A 62 63.74 -21.84 -39.56
C VAL A 62 65.20 -21.37 -39.43
N ARG A 63 66.05 -21.62 -40.44
CA ARG A 63 67.47 -21.24 -40.40
C ARG A 63 67.72 -19.81 -40.87
N PHE A 64 66.72 -19.08 -41.34
CA PHE A 64 66.87 -17.68 -41.73
C PHE A 64 66.66 -16.75 -40.53
N SER A 65 67.38 -15.63 -40.50
CA SER A 65 67.17 -14.59 -39.49
C SER A 65 65.79 -13.92 -39.65
N GLN A 66 65.21 -13.43 -38.55
CA GLN A 66 63.90 -12.75 -38.60
C GLN A 66 63.90 -11.47 -39.47
N ALA A 67 65.06 -10.83 -39.62
CA ALA A 67 65.21 -9.68 -40.51
C ALA A 67 65.13 -10.10 -41.99
N ASP A 68 65.70 -11.25 -42.33
CA ASP A 68 65.73 -11.75 -43.70
C ASP A 68 64.45 -12.48 -44.09
N LEU A 69 63.78 -13.15 -43.15
CA LEU A 69 62.42 -13.65 -43.36
C LEU A 69 61.45 -12.52 -43.72
N LYS A 70 61.59 -11.34 -43.10
CA LYS A 70 60.81 -10.14 -43.45
C LYS A 70 61.11 -9.62 -44.86
N LYS A 71 62.38 -9.61 -45.28
CA LYS A 71 62.76 -9.24 -46.66
C LYS A 71 62.26 -10.25 -47.68
N ILE A 72 62.36 -11.54 -47.38
CA ILE A 72 61.88 -12.61 -48.27
C ILE A 72 60.34 -12.58 -48.38
N ALA A 73 59.64 -12.13 -47.33
CA ALA A 73 58.19 -11.94 -47.30
C ALA A 73 57.68 -10.75 -48.15
N GLU A 74 58.56 -9.89 -48.68
CA GLU A 74 58.16 -8.85 -49.64
C GLU A 74 57.66 -9.46 -50.96
N ASN A 75 58.09 -10.68 -51.28
CA ASN A 75 57.62 -11.41 -52.44
C ASN A 75 56.22 -12.05 -52.18
N PRO A 76 55.17 -11.70 -52.96
CA PRO A 76 53.79 -12.14 -52.71
C PRO A 76 53.59 -13.66 -52.69
N ARG A 77 54.42 -14.41 -53.42
CA ARG A 77 54.37 -15.87 -53.50
C ARG A 77 55.00 -16.57 -52.30
N VAL A 78 55.91 -15.89 -51.62
CA VAL A 78 56.72 -16.45 -50.53
C VAL A 78 56.20 -16.01 -49.17
N LYS A 79 55.50 -14.88 -49.15
CA LYS A 79 54.83 -14.30 -47.99
C LYS A 79 53.99 -15.32 -47.19
N GLN A 80 53.14 -16.10 -47.85
CA GLN A 80 52.30 -17.10 -47.16
C GLN A 80 53.09 -18.25 -46.52
N LEU A 81 54.27 -18.56 -47.07
CA LEU A 81 55.13 -19.63 -46.57
C LEU A 81 56.01 -19.15 -45.40
N VAL A 82 56.26 -17.85 -45.31
CA VAL A 82 57.17 -17.23 -44.33
C VAL A 82 56.42 -16.58 -43.17
N GLU A 83 55.18 -16.12 -43.38
CA GLU A 83 54.30 -15.56 -42.34
C GLU A 83 54.22 -16.41 -41.05
N PRO A 84 54.17 -17.75 -41.09
CA PRO A 84 54.16 -18.58 -39.88
C PRO A 84 55.48 -18.55 -39.08
N PHE A 85 56.60 -18.24 -39.74
CA PHE A 85 57.94 -18.26 -39.16
C PHE A 85 58.40 -16.87 -38.68
N ILE A 86 57.70 -15.80 -39.09
CA ILE A 86 57.91 -14.46 -38.54
C ILE A 86 57.24 -14.41 -37.16
N GLU A 87 58.06 -14.41 -36.11
CA GLU A 87 57.56 -14.24 -34.75
C GLU A 87 56.84 -12.89 -34.65
N VAL A 88 55.54 -12.93 -34.34
CA VAL A 88 54.75 -11.75 -34.00
C VAL A 88 55.32 -11.18 -32.71
N ALA A 89 56.20 -10.18 -32.83
CA ALA A 89 56.64 -9.38 -31.70
C ALA A 89 55.39 -8.89 -30.96
N GLY A 90 55.27 -9.25 -29.68
CA GLY A 90 54.06 -9.10 -28.87
C GLY A 90 53.62 -7.66 -28.53
N ASP A 91 53.92 -6.68 -29.37
CA ASP A 91 53.77 -5.25 -29.05
C ASP A 91 52.70 -4.50 -29.86
N GLU A 92 51.91 -5.18 -30.71
CA GLU A 92 50.79 -4.52 -31.40
C GLU A 92 49.49 -5.31 -31.25
N VAL A 93 49.08 -5.57 -30.00
CA VAL A 93 47.65 -5.83 -29.74
C VAL A 93 46.92 -4.51 -29.97
N PRO A 94 46.07 -4.38 -31.01
CA PRO A 94 45.34 -3.13 -31.24
C PRO A 94 44.49 -2.82 -30.00
N LYS A 95 44.67 -1.63 -29.42
CA LYS A 95 43.87 -1.16 -28.29
C LYS A 95 42.40 -1.30 -28.66
N LYS A 96 41.69 -2.16 -27.92
CA LYS A 96 40.27 -2.45 -28.09
C LYS A 96 39.51 -1.11 -28.15
N PRO A 97 38.72 -0.83 -29.21
CA PRO A 97 38.05 0.46 -29.35
C PRO A 97 37.13 0.67 -28.15
N GLU A 98 37.24 1.84 -27.52
CA GLU A 98 36.44 2.22 -26.35
C GLU A 98 34.98 2.37 -26.77
N ILE A 99 34.18 1.35 -26.46
CA ILE A 99 32.75 1.35 -26.71
C ILE A 99 32.15 2.44 -25.82
N THR A 100 31.73 3.56 -26.42
CA THR A 100 30.94 4.58 -25.72
C THR A 100 29.57 4.00 -25.41
N VAL A 101 29.46 3.35 -24.24
CA VAL A 101 28.20 2.82 -23.72
C VAL A 101 27.30 4.01 -23.44
N LYS A 102 26.32 4.25 -24.30
CA LYS A 102 25.25 5.19 -24.00
C LYS A 102 24.60 4.73 -22.68
N PRO A 103 24.51 5.60 -21.66
CA PRO A 103 23.87 5.22 -20.42
C PRO A 103 22.44 4.79 -20.73
N VAL A 104 22.12 3.53 -20.40
CA VAL A 104 20.79 2.97 -20.56
C VAL A 104 19.81 3.87 -19.79
N THR A 105 18.74 4.31 -20.44
CA THR A 105 17.66 5.10 -19.84
C THR A 105 17.00 4.25 -18.75
N ARG A 106 17.52 4.33 -17.53
CA ARG A 106 16.89 3.71 -16.37
C ARG A 106 15.64 4.52 -16.05
N MET A 107 14.50 3.84 -15.94
CA MET A 107 13.33 4.46 -15.34
C MET A 107 13.74 5.00 -13.97
N GLU A 108 13.49 6.29 -13.76
CA GLU A 108 13.79 6.92 -12.48
C GLU A 108 12.96 6.21 -11.41
N ARG A 109 13.64 5.68 -10.39
CA ARG A 109 12.94 5.04 -9.28
C ARG A 109 12.08 6.13 -8.63
N PRO A 110 10.76 5.92 -8.43
CA PRO A 110 9.94 6.90 -7.75
C PRO A 110 10.61 7.24 -6.42
N ALA A 111 10.69 8.54 -6.12
CA ALA A 111 11.32 9.02 -4.90
C ALA A 111 10.76 8.23 -3.71
N ALA A 112 11.65 7.77 -2.82
CA ALA A 112 11.25 7.02 -1.64
C ALA A 112 10.37 7.91 -0.75
N GLY A 113 9.07 7.86 -0.96
CA GLY A 113 8.09 8.59 -0.17
C GLY A 113 8.09 8.03 1.25
N SER A 114 8.08 8.90 2.25
CA SER A 114 7.88 8.48 3.64
C SER A 114 6.46 7.94 3.79
N LEU A 115 6.33 6.78 4.46
CA LEU A 115 5.03 6.13 4.69
C LEU A 115 4.05 7.06 5.41
N LEU A 116 4.54 7.82 6.41
CA LEU A 116 3.73 8.76 7.18
C LEU A 116 3.20 9.89 6.30
N THR A 117 4.03 10.45 5.41
CA THR A 117 3.57 11.47 4.46
C THR A 117 2.57 10.92 3.46
N GLY A 118 2.73 9.65 3.03
CA GLY A 118 1.79 8.99 2.14
C GLY A 118 0.39 8.80 2.74
N PHE A 119 0.30 8.55 4.05
CA PHE A 119 -0.99 8.47 4.74
C PHE A 119 -1.69 9.82 4.85
N VAL A 120 -0.95 10.91 5.03
CA VAL A 120 -1.54 12.26 5.15
C VAL A 120 -1.91 12.84 3.77
N SER A 121 -1.13 12.56 2.72
CA SER A 121 -1.38 13.10 1.38
C SER A 121 -2.46 12.36 0.60
N SER A 122 -2.73 11.10 0.94
CA SER A 122 -3.77 10.28 0.30
C SER A 122 -5.10 10.44 1.04
N SER A 123 -6.19 10.68 0.30
CA SER A 123 -7.55 10.73 0.87
C SER A 123 -7.92 9.43 1.60
N VAL A 124 -7.53 8.28 1.04
CA VAL A 124 -7.73 6.96 1.65
C VAL A 124 -6.86 6.80 2.89
N GLY A 125 -5.61 7.26 2.82
CA GLY A 125 -4.70 7.24 3.98
C GLY A 125 -5.22 8.08 5.14
N PHE A 126 -5.76 9.26 4.85
CA PHE A 126 -6.33 10.17 5.83
C PHE A 126 -7.60 9.58 6.46
N ALA A 127 -8.46 8.94 5.66
CA ALA A 127 -9.63 8.23 6.18
C ALA A 127 -9.24 7.10 7.15
N ILE A 128 -8.18 6.35 6.84
CA ILE A 128 -7.64 5.31 7.74
C ILE A 128 -7.09 5.93 9.02
N LEU A 129 -6.37 7.05 8.94
CA LEU A 129 -5.88 7.76 10.13
C LEU A 129 -7.02 8.24 11.04
N LEU A 130 -8.09 8.79 10.47
CA LEU A 130 -9.27 9.20 11.23
C LEU A 130 -9.96 8.01 11.89
N LEU A 131 -10.06 6.88 11.19
CA LEU A 131 -10.66 5.67 11.76
C LEU A 131 -9.82 5.11 12.90
N LEU A 132 -8.50 5.04 12.74
CA LEU A 132 -7.58 4.64 13.81
C LEU A 132 -7.64 5.60 15.00
N TYR A 133 -7.74 6.90 14.73
CA TYR A 133 -7.89 7.93 15.76
C TYR A 133 -9.22 7.79 16.53
N ALA A 134 -10.33 7.55 15.82
CA ALA A 134 -11.62 7.28 16.44
C ALA A 134 -11.61 5.99 17.27
N ALA A 135 -10.98 4.92 16.77
CA ALA A 135 -10.79 3.68 17.52
C ALA A 135 -9.95 3.89 18.79
N ASN A 136 -8.92 4.73 18.72
CA ASN A 136 -8.10 5.11 19.87
C ASN A 136 -8.90 5.92 20.92
N LEU A 137 -9.80 6.81 20.50
CA LEU A 137 -10.72 7.52 21.40
C LEU A 137 -11.76 6.57 22.02
N PHE A 138 -12.28 5.63 21.25
CA PHE A 138 -13.21 4.63 21.76
C PHE A 138 -12.54 3.71 22.80
N ALA A 139 -11.31 3.27 22.54
CA ALA A 139 -10.53 2.52 23.53
C ALA A 139 -10.31 3.32 24.81
N ALA A 140 -10.02 4.62 24.71
CA ALA A 140 -9.88 5.51 25.87
C ALA A 140 -11.19 5.61 26.68
N TYR A 141 -12.33 5.70 25.99
CA TYR A 141 -13.65 5.72 26.62
C TYR A 141 -13.90 4.44 27.42
N GLU A 142 -13.67 3.27 26.83
CA GLU A 142 -13.83 1.98 27.52
C GLU A 142 -12.90 1.86 28.74
N VAL A 143 -11.64 2.30 28.62
CA VAL A 143 -10.70 2.35 29.76
C VAL A 143 -11.24 3.26 30.87
N SER A 144 -11.86 4.40 30.53
CA SER A 144 -12.44 5.31 31.52
C SER A 144 -13.59 4.66 32.30
N VAL A 145 -14.43 3.86 31.63
CA VAL A 145 -15.54 3.13 32.24
C VAL A 145 -15.02 2.03 33.18
N ILE A 146 -14.05 1.24 32.71
CA ILE A 146 -13.48 0.12 33.48
C ILE A 146 -12.69 0.62 34.69
N ARG A 147 -11.99 1.75 34.57
CA ARG A 147 -11.12 2.29 35.63
C ARG A 147 -11.75 3.38 36.48
N GLY A 148 -12.94 3.85 36.11
CA GLY A 148 -13.71 4.85 36.85
C GLY A 148 -13.11 6.27 36.80
N PHE A 149 -12.28 6.56 35.79
CA PHE A 149 -11.76 7.91 35.56
C PHE A 149 -12.76 8.78 34.77
N PRO A 150 -12.72 10.12 34.90
CA PRO A 150 -13.57 10.99 34.10
C PRO A 150 -13.27 10.82 32.61
N ALA A 151 -14.33 10.59 31.81
CA ALA A 151 -14.19 10.22 30.39
C ALA A 151 -13.47 11.31 29.59
N ALA A 152 -13.77 12.58 29.87
CA ALA A 152 -13.12 13.72 29.22
C ALA A 152 -11.60 13.74 29.42
N LEU A 153 -11.11 13.31 30.58
CA LEU A 153 -9.68 13.30 30.89
C LEU A 153 -8.97 12.17 30.12
N VAL A 154 -9.51 10.95 30.18
CA VAL A 154 -8.88 9.80 29.52
C VAL A 154 -8.91 9.95 28.00
N CYS A 155 -10.05 10.40 27.44
CA CYS A 155 -10.17 10.69 26.02
C CYS A 155 -9.28 11.88 25.60
N GLY A 156 -9.17 12.93 26.42
CA GLY A 156 -8.31 14.09 26.16
C GLY A 156 -6.82 13.73 26.13
N VAL A 157 -6.36 12.90 27.07
CA VAL A 157 -4.97 12.41 27.05
C VAL A 157 -4.73 11.48 25.86
N SER A 158 -5.69 10.63 25.51
CA SER A 158 -5.62 9.74 24.34
C SER A 158 -5.58 10.50 23.01
N ALA A 159 -6.21 11.67 22.93
CA ALA A 159 -6.17 12.54 21.75
C ALA A 159 -4.76 13.08 21.46
N VAL A 160 -3.98 13.37 22.51
CA VAL A 160 -2.61 13.90 22.38
C VAL A 160 -1.58 12.77 22.25
N LEU A 161 -1.77 11.68 22.99
CA LEU A 161 -0.87 10.53 23.04
C LEU A 161 -1.65 9.26 22.68
N PRO A 162 -1.84 8.98 21.38
CA PRO A 162 -2.53 7.78 20.92
C PRO A 162 -1.83 6.53 21.46
N VAL A 163 -2.63 5.50 21.82
CA VAL A 163 -2.19 4.21 22.37
C VAL A 163 -1.59 4.31 23.79
N ILE A 164 -0.64 5.20 24.02
CA ILE A 164 0.07 5.37 25.30
C ILE A 164 -0.87 5.94 26.37
N GLY A 165 -1.70 6.93 26.03
CA GLY A 165 -2.65 7.54 26.95
C GLY A 165 -3.57 6.51 27.63
N PRO A 166 -4.38 5.75 26.86
CA PRO A 166 -5.22 4.70 27.40
C PRO A 166 -4.45 3.62 28.17
N ALA A 167 -3.24 3.25 27.71
CA ALA A 167 -2.41 2.26 28.38
C ALA A 167 -1.99 2.70 29.80
N ILE A 168 -1.66 3.98 30.00
CA ILE A 168 -1.31 4.51 31.32
C ILE A 168 -2.50 4.42 32.29
N PHE A 169 -3.70 4.82 31.85
CA PHE A 169 -4.90 4.70 32.69
C PHE A 169 -5.28 3.24 32.96
N LEU A 170 -4.96 2.34 32.04
CA LEU A 170 -5.07 0.90 32.23
C LEU A 170 -3.97 0.32 33.14
N CYS A 171 -2.94 1.05 33.53
CA CYS A 171 -2.00 0.63 34.57
C CYS A 171 -2.29 1.27 35.93
N LEU A 172 -3.12 2.31 35.98
CA LEU A 172 -3.49 3.02 37.22
C LEU A 172 -4.59 2.28 38.01
N PRO A 173 -4.59 2.38 39.35
CA PRO A 173 -5.59 1.72 40.19
C PRO A 173 -7.00 2.25 39.89
N THR A 174 -7.99 1.36 40.00
CA THR A 174 -9.41 1.66 39.78
C THR A 174 -9.89 2.67 40.81
N LYS A 175 -10.34 3.85 40.35
CA LYS A 175 -11.06 4.81 41.19
C LYS A 175 -12.53 4.45 41.11
N LEU A 176 -13.02 3.61 42.02
CA LEU A 176 -14.46 3.39 42.15
C LEU A 176 -15.11 4.74 42.41
N LYS A 177 -15.97 5.16 41.48
CA LYS A 177 -16.62 6.46 41.49
C LYS A 177 -17.43 6.57 42.79
N THR A 178 -16.94 7.33 43.76
CA THR A 178 -17.76 7.78 44.90
C THR A 178 -19.01 8.40 44.31
N ALA A 179 -20.19 7.96 44.76
CA ALA A 179 -21.49 8.31 44.16
C ALA A 179 -21.69 9.82 43.94
N GLU A 180 -21.05 10.67 44.75
CA GLU A 180 -21.04 12.14 44.61
C GLU A 180 -20.45 12.64 43.28
N HIS A 181 -19.35 12.06 42.79
CA HIS A 181 -18.74 12.50 41.53
C HIS A 181 -19.54 12.06 40.30
N ALA A 182 -20.23 10.93 40.37
CA ALA A 182 -21.13 10.48 39.31
C ALA A 182 -22.38 11.38 39.20
N LEU A 183 -22.90 11.83 40.34
CA LEU A 183 -24.03 12.77 40.39
C LEU A 183 -23.63 14.17 39.92
N ALA A 184 -22.44 14.65 40.28
CA ALA A 184 -21.94 15.95 39.82
C ALA A 184 -21.68 16.00 38.31
N GLU A 185 -21.09 14.96 37.73
CA GLU A 185 -20.82 14.88 36.29
C GLU A 185 -22.11 14.68 35.47
N ALA A 186 -23.07 13.90 35.99
CA ALA A 186 -24.40 13.78 35.41
C ALA A 186 -25.17 15.10 35.46
N ALA A 187 -25.06 15.86 36.55
CA ALA A 187 -25.67 17.19 36.69
C ALA A 187 -25.04 18.20 35.71
N ALA A 188 -23.71 18.22 35.59
CA ALA A 188 -23.00 19.09 34.64
C ALA A 188 -23.36 18.75 33.18
N ALA A 189 -23.38 17.46 32.81
CA ALA A 189 -23.79 17.03 31.47
C ALA A 189 -25.25 17.40 31.16
N ARG A 190 -26.14 17.34 32.17
CA ARG A 190 -27.54 17.77 32.04
C ARG A 190 -27.66 19.28 31.87
N GLN A 191 -26.83 20.07 32.55
CA GLN A 191 -26.76 21.53 32.40
C GLN A 191 -26.23 21.93 31.01
N THR A 192 -25.16 21.31 30.51
CA THR A 192 -24.66 21.60 29.16
C THR A 192 -25.67 21.22 28.08
N ARG A 193 -26.36 20.08 28.24
CA ARG A 193 -27.40 19.64 27.29
C ARG A 193 -28.65 20.53 27.35
N ALA A 194 -29.00 21.04 28.53
CA ALA A 194 -30.08 22.02 28.71
C ALA A 194 -29.72 23.37 28.09
N GLN A 195 -28.47 23.84 28.21
CA GLN A 195 -28.00 25.06 27.57
C GLN A 195 -28.00 24.95 26.04
N ALA A 196 -27.50 23.83 25.49
CA ALA A 196 -27.56 23.58 24.05
C ALA A 196 -29.00 23.46 23.53
N ALA A 197 -29.90 22.82 24.29
CA ALA A 197 -31.32 22.75 23.95
C ALA A 197 -32.00 24.12 24.02
N ALA A 198 -31.64 24.97 24.99
CA ALA A 198 -32.16 26.33 25.10
C ALA A 198 -31.70 27.22 23.94
N GLU A 199 -30.46 27.07 23.46
CA GLU A 199 -29.93 27.80 22.32
C GLU A 199 -30.63 27.38 21.01
N VAL A 200 -30.87 26.08 20.84
CA VAL A 200 -31.66 25.55 19.70
C VAL A 200 -33.12 25.98 19.79
N ALA A 201 -33.72 26.00 20.99
CA ALA A 201 -35.09 26.46 21.21
C ALA A 201 -35.24 27.97 20.96
N ALA A 202 -34.24 28.78 21.32
CA ALA A 202 -34.19 30.21 21.02
C ALA A 202 -34.05 30.46 19.50
N ALA A 203 -33.24 29.64 18.82
CA ALA A 203 -33.12 29.69 17.36
C ALA A 203 -34.43 29.28 16.65
N SER A 204 -35.15 28.27 17.16
CA SER A 204 -36.46 27.88 16.59
C SER A 204 -37.57 28.88 16.89
N ALA A 205 -37.54 29.55 18.04
CA ALA A 205 -38.49 30.61 18.40
C ALA A 205 -38.33 31.86 17.50
N ALA A 206 -37.09 32.20 17.12
CA ALA A 206 -36.80 33.27 16.16
C ALA A 206 -37.31 32.98 14.73
N LEU A 207 -37.54 31.70 14.41
CA LEU A 207 -38.05 31.21 13.12
C LEU A 207 -39.57 30.97 13.10
N GLY A 208 -40.30 31.32 14.16
CA GLY A 208 -41.77 31.30 14.18
C GLY A 208 -42.41 29.91 14.16
N LEU A 209 -41.67 28.85 14.48
CA LEU A 209 -42.20 27.48 14.59
C LEU A 209 -42.54 27.19 16.05
N GLY A 210 -43.64 27.77 16.54
CA GLY A 210 -44.16 27.55 17.90
C GLY A 210 -44.86 26.19 18.00
N GLN A 211 -44.35 25.32 18.85
CA GLN A 211 -45.01 24.07 19.25
C GLN A 211 -45.98 24.35 20.40
N GLU A 212 -47.23 23.92 20.22
CA GLU A 212 -48.32 24.04 21.20
C GLU A 212 -47.97 23.33 22.51
N GLU A 213 -48.08 24.09 23.59
CA GLU A 213 -47.86 23.70 24.98
C GLU A 213 -49.16 23.05 25.50
N HIS A 214 -49.14 21.73 25.76
CA HIS A 214 -50.25 21.08 26.46
C HIS A 214 -50.06 21.25 27.98
N ALA A 215 -50.87 22.15 28.53
CA ALA A 215 -50.99 22.43 29.95
C ALA A 215 -51.45 21.18 30.74
N ALA A 216 -50.75 20.90 31.83
CA ALA A 216 -51.17 19.93 32.84
C ALA A 216 -52.22 20.57 33.77
N ALA A 217 -53.26 19.81 34.10
CA ALA A 217 -54.18 20.09 35.20
C ALA A 217 -54.30 18.85 36.11
N PRO A 218 -54.60 19.03 37.41
CA PRO A 218 -54.12 18.18 38.50
C PRO A 218 -55.15 17.16 38.99
N GLY A 219 -54.68 16.08 39.62
CA GLY A 219 -55.49 15.30 40.56
C GLY A 219 -55.35 13.79 40.44
N VAL A 220 -54.84 13.19 41.52
CA VAL A 220 -54.75 11.77 41.91
C VAL A 220 -53.33 11.19 41.76
N ASP A 221 -52.74 10.83 42.91
CA ASP A 221 -51.46 10.11 43.04
C ASP A 221 -51.60 8.68 42.47
N LEU A 222 -51.67 8.60 41.14
CA LEU A 222 -51.41 7.37 40.41
C LEU A 222 -49.93 7.36 40.00
N PRO A 223 -49.26 6.19 39.96
CA PRO A 223 -47.91 6.10 39.44
C PRO A 223 -47.87 6.70 38.02
N PRO A 224 -46.86 7.54 37.71
CA PRO A 224 -46.83 8.28 36.46
C PRO A 224 -46.84 7.33 35.27
N THR A 225 -47.69 7.62 34.28
CA THR A 225 -47.68 6.95 32.98
C THR A 225 -46.28 7.05 32.37
N GLN A 226 -45.63 5.91 32.18
CA GLN A 226 -44.30 5.86 31.58
C GLN A 226 -44.45 5.63 30.07
N ILE A 227 -44.00 6.60 29.29
CA ILE A 227 -44.03 6.56 27.83
C ILE A 227 -42.60 6.34 27.35
N PHE A 228 -42.38 5.26 26.61
CA PHE A 228 -41.11 4.96 25.98
C PHE A 228 -41.28 5.10 24.46
N LYS A 229 -40.56 6.05 23.85
CA LYS A 229 -40.59 6.29 22.40
C LYS A 229 -39.38 5.68 21.70
N ARG A 230 -39.60 5.16 20.50
CA ARG A 230 -38.52 4.72 19.61
C ARG A 230 -37.68 5.92 19.20
N GLY A 231 -36.39 5.88 19.52
CA GLY A 231 -35.44 6.98 19.26
C GLY A 231 -34.85 7.58 20.54
N GLU A 232 -35.61 7.56 21.64
CA GLU A 232 -35.07 7.84 22.98
C GLU A 232 -34.58 6.56 23.66
N PHE A 233 -35.33 5.47 23.47
CA PHE A 233 -34.97 4.14 23.95
C PHE A 233 -34.72 3.19 22.78
N VAL A 234 -33.69 2.36 22.92
CA VAL A 234 -33.40 1.28 21.97
C VAL A 234 -34.23 0.06 22.39
N PHE A 235 -35.28 -0.24 21.62
CA PHE A 235 -36.11 -1.41 21.83
C PHE A 235 -35.38 -2.66 21.36
N ASN A 236 -34.77 -3.36 22.30
CA ASN A 236 -34.11 -4.64 22.12
C ASN A 236 -34.59 -5.63 23.19
N ARG A 237 -34.21 -6.91 23.05
CA ARG A 237 -34.56 -7.95 24.03
C ARG A 237 -34.30 -7.53 25.48
N ARG A 238 -33.14 -6.92 25.77
CA ARG A 238 -32.75 -6.51 27.13
C ARG A 238 -33.67 -5.42 27.67
N PHE A 239 -34.11 -4.48 26.83
CA PHE A 239 -35.05 -3.43 27.23
C PHE A 239 -36.34 -4.05 27.77
N PHE A 240 -36.93 -5.02 27.06
CA PHE A 240 -38.17 -5.66 27.49
C PHE A 240 -37.97 -6.53 28.73
N GLU A 241 -36.92 -7.36 28.77
CA GLU A 241 -36.63 -8.23 29.91
C GLU A 241 -36.35 -7.44 31.19
N THR A 242 -35.75 -6.24 31.09
CA THR A 242 -35.39 -5.43 32.27
C THR A 242 -36.51 -4.49 32.71
N LYS A 243 -37.19 -3.81 31.78
CA LYS A 243 -38.24 -2.83 32.10
C LYS A 243 -39.60 -3.47 32.33
N PHE A 244 -39.87 -4.61 31.70
CA PHE A 244 -41.17 -5.29 31.77
C PHE A 244 -41.05 -6.71 32.28
N ALA A 245 -40.08 -7.01 33.16
CA ALA A 245 -39.88 -8.32 33.77
C ALA A 245 -41.17 -8.92 34.37
N GLY A 246 -42.03 -8.08 34.95
CA GLY A 246 -43.32 -8.47 35.52
C GLY A 246 -44.34 -8.99 34.50
N PHE A 247 -44.15 -8.72 33.20
CA PHE A 247 -45.05 -9.15 32.11
C PHE A 247 -44.66 -10.51 31.50
N PHE A 248 -43.53 -11.11 31.91
CA PHE A 248 -43.09 -12.45 31.47
C PHE A 248 -43.57 -13.59 32.39
N GLY A 249 -43.95 -13.27 33.63
CA GLY A 249 -44.43 -14.26 34.58
C GLY A 249 -45.90 -14.64 34.37
N VAL A 250 -46.27 -15.87 34.74
CA VAL A 250 -47.68 -16.32 34.80
C VAL A 250 -48.44 -15.59 35.90
N LEU A 251 -47.74 -15.20 36.98
CA LEU A 251 -48.27 -14.42 38.09
C LEU A 251 -47.67 -13.02 38.07
N ARG A 252 -48.54 -12.00 37.96
CA ARG A 252 -48.14 -10.60 38.12
C ARG A 252 -47.76 -10.35 39.58
N ARG A 253 -46.58 -9.77 39.82
CA ARG A 253 -46.16 -9.30 41.16
C ARG A 253 -47.06 -8.15 41.60
N GLU A 254 -47.26 -7.97 42.91
CA GLU A 254 -48.25 -7.01 43.46
C GLU A 254 -48.12 -5.58 42.93
N ALA A 255 -46.91 -5.13 42.57
CA ALA A 255 -46.66 -3.82 41.97
C ALA A 255 -47.08 -3.69 40.48
N ASP A 256 -47.19 -4.80 39.75
CA ASP A 256 -47.47 -4.84 38.31
C ASP A 256 -48.88 -5.37 37.99
N LYS A 257 -49.69 -5.70 39.00
CA LYS A 257 -51.06 -6.24 38.84
C LYS A 257 -52.01 -5.22 38.24
N ASP A 258 -51.83 -3.95 38.58
CA ASP A 258 -52.70 -2.85 38.16
C ASP A 258 -52.11 -2.03 37.00
N MET A 259 -51.02 -2.51 36.38
CA MET A 259 -50.36 -1.85 35.25
C MET A 259 -50.75 -2.49 33.92
N VAL A 260 -51.22 -1.68 32.99
CA VAL A 260 -51.60 -2.03 31.62
C VAL A 260 -50.50 -1.56 30.68
N LEU A 261 -49.96 -2.51 29.90
CA LEU A 261 -48.94 -2.23 28.89
C LEU A 261 -49.61 -2.14 27.52
N THR A 262 -49.38 -1.01 26.86
CA THR A 262 -49.90 -0.73 25.52
C THR A 262 -48.72 -0.55 24.58
N ILE A 263 -48.72 -1.29 23.47
CA ILE A 263 -47.70 -1.20 22.42
C ILE A 263 -48.34 -0.59 21.19
N LYS A 264 -47.78 0.54 20.73
CA LYS A 264 -48.16 1.20 19.49
C LYS A 264 -47.20 0.79 18.39
N THR A 265 -47.76 0.17 17.36
CA THR A 265 -47.06 -0.33 16.18
C THR A 265 -47.61 0.41 14.95
N GLY A 266 -46.94 0.33 13.79
CA GLY A 266 -47.48 0.86 12.53
C GLY A 266 -48.88 0.33 12.18
N ASP A 267 -49.19 -0.90 12.61
CA ASP A 267 -50.46 -1.58 12.32
C ASP A 267 -51.58 -1.30 13.34
N GLY A 268 -51.28 -0.57 14.42
CA GLY A 268 -52.27 -0.20 15.44
C GLY A 268 -51.77 -0.34 16.87
N LEU A 269 -52.72 -0.23 17.80
CA LEU A 269 -52.49 -0.20 19.25
C LEU A 269 -52.87 -1.55 19.88
N PHE A 270 -51.92 -2.19 20.56
CA PHE A 270 -52.10 -3.51 21.17
C PHE A 270 -51.99 -3.45 22.68
N VAL A 271 -52.96 -4.04 23.39
CA VAL A 271 -52.94 -4.16 24.85
C VAL A 271 -52.33 -5.52 25.23
N VAL A 272 -51.18 -5.48 25.89
CA VAL A 272 -50.39 -6.68 26.20
C VAL A 272 -50.80 -7.30 27.52
N GLU A 273 -51.25 -8.55 27.46
CA GLU A 273 -51.62 -9.33 28.63
C GLU A 273 -50.44 -10.11 29.21
N ARG A 274 -49.55 -10.65 28.36
CA ARG A 274 -48.33 -11.35 28.79
C ARG A 274 -47.36 -11.52 27.63
N PHE A 275 -46.06 -11.47 27.89
CA PHE A 275 -45.03 -11.93 26.96
C PHE A 275 -44.86 -13.45 27.07
N THR A 276 -45.05 -14.17 25.97
CA THR A 276 -44.85 -15.63 25.91
C THR A 276 -43.39 -15.95 25.63
N ARG A 277 -42.79 -15.24 24.68
CA ARG A 277 -41.41 -15.46 24.22
C ARG A 277 -40.81 -14.17 23.68
N ILE A 278 -39.51 -14.02 23.83
CA ILE A 278 -38.74 -12.94 23.19
C ILE A 278 -37.50 -13.53 22.52
N THR A 279 -37.26 -13.16 21.26
CA THR A 279 -36.08 -13.58 20.50
C THR A 279 -35.14 -12.39 20.31
N ALA A 280 -34.17 -12.51 19.41
CA ALA A 280 -33.21 -11.43 19.14
C ALA A 280 -33.85 -10.23 18.43
N ASN A 281 -34.90 -10.45 17.62
CA ASN A 281 -35.46 -9.42 16.71
C ASN A 281 -36.98 -9.24 16.85
N GLU A 282 -37.68 -10.19 17.47
CA GLU A 282 -39.14 -10.21 17.56
C GLU A 282 -39.60 -10.65 18.96
N MET A 283 -40.81 -10.25 19.30
CA MET A 283 -41.48 -10.63 20.55
C MET A 283 -42.83 -11.25 20.26
N TYR A 284 -43.18 -12.21 21.11
CA TYR A 284 -44.44 -12.93 21.12
C TYR A 284 -45.19 -12.56 22.39
N PHE A 285 -46.40 -12.02 22.22
CA PHE A 285 -47.23 -11.64 23.35
C PHE A 285 -48.68 -12.00 23.11
N LEU A 286 -49.38 -12.22 24.22
CA LEU A 286 -50.82 -12.41 24.25
C LEU A 286 -51.48 -11.04 24.28
N THR A 287 -52.35 -10.79 23.31
CA THR A 287 -53.20 -9.60 23.26
C THR A 287 -54.65 -10.01 23.39
N LYS A 288 -55.43 -9.18 24.10
CA LYS A 288 -56.87 -9.38 24.24
C LYS A 288 -57.58 -8.60 23.13
N ARG A 289 -57.98 -9.29 22.06
CA ARG A 289 -58.79 -8.72 20.96
C ARG A 289 -60.25 -9.13 21.16
N ALA A 290 -61.19 -8.45 20.52
CA ALA A 290 -62.64 -8.64 20.69
C ALA A 290 -63.16 -10.09 20.51
N GLY A 291 -62.34 -11.03 20.01
CA GLY A 291 -62.67 -12.46 19.84
C GLY A 291 -61.90 -13.43 20.76
N GLY A 292 -61.13 -12.95 21.75
CA GLY A 292 -60.38 -13.80 22.69
C GLY A 292 -58.92 -13.39 22.90
N ILE A 293 -58.17 -14.26 23.58
CA ILE A 293 -56.72 -14.12 23.79
C ILE A 293 -56.01 -14.72 22.58
N SER A 294 -55.32 -13.90 21.80
CA SER A 294 -54.55 -14.34 20.63
C SER A 294 -53.06 -14.04 20.82
N GLU A 295 -52.21 -14.99 20.46
CA GLU A 295 -50.76 -14.78 20.40
C GLU A 295 -50.39 -14.02 19.13
N MET A 296 -49.64 -12.94 19.28
CA MET A 296 -49.18 -12.09 18.18
C MET A 296 -47.67 -11.92 18.24
N THR A 297 -47.05 -11.93 17.06
CA THR A 297 -45.62 -11.72 16.87
C THR A 297 -45.41 -10.33 16.28
N ILE A 298 -44.56 -9.52 16.90
CA ILE A 298 -44.18 -8.20 16.38
C ILE A 298 -42.65 -8.06 16.40
N PRO A 299 -42.02 -7.67 15.28
CA PRO A 299 -40.60 -7.35 15.24
C PRO A 299 -40.33 -5.99 15.90
N PHE A 300 -39.17 -5.86 16.56
CA PHE A 300 -38.83 -4.63 17.32
C PHE A 300 -38.80 -3.36 16.45
N ILE A 301 -38.53 -3.51 15.15
CA ILE A 301 -38.50 -2.41 14.19
C ILE A 301 -39.88 -1.80 13.93
N GLU A 302 -40.97 -2.48 14.24
CA GLU A 302 -42.33 -1.96 14.02
C GLU A 302 -42.88 -1.23 15.24
N VAL A 303 -42.29 -1.43 16.42
CA VAL A 303 -42.70 -0.79 17.67
C VAL A 303 -42.32 0.68 17.68
N GLN A 304 -43.30 1.57 17.73
CA GLN A 304 -43.08 3.03 17.71
C GLN A 304 -43.05 3.60 19.13
N GLU A 305 -43.95 3.16 19.98
CA GLU A 305 -44.14 3.69 21.33
C GLU A 305 -44.71 2.61 22.25
N ILE A 306 -44.26 2.62 23.51
CA ILE A 306 -44.73 1.71 24.55
C ILE A 306 -45.19 2.56 25.72
N GLU A 307 -46.46 2.43 26.10
CA GLU A 307 -47.03 3.11 27.25
C GLU A 307 -47.30 2.10 28.36
N LEU A 308 -46.80 2.40 29.56
CA LEU A 308 -47.16 1.69 30.78
C LEU A 308 -48.07 2.59 31.62
N ARG A 309 -49.33 2.20 31.75
CA ARG A 309 -50.37 2.99 32.43
C ARG A 309 -51.00 2.21 33.57
N HIS A 310 -51.46 2.90 34.61
CA HIS A 310 -52.31 2.29 35.62
C HIS A 310 -53.69 1.97 35.05
N LYS A 311 -54.33 0.91 35.52
CA LYS A 311 -55.66 0.44 35.08
C LYS A 311 -56.76 1.50 35.22
N ASP A 312 -56.61 2.40 36.20
CA ASP A 312 -57.55 3.48 36.51
C ASP A 312 -57.20 4.81 35.82
N ALA A 313 -56.09 4.87 35.07
CA ALA A 313 -55.76 6.06 34.29
C ALA A 313 -56.69 6.16 33.06
N PRO A 314 -57.25 7.35 32.75
CA PRO A 314 -58.15 7.51 31.62
C PRO A 314 -57.46 7.09 30.33
N GLN A 315 -58.11 6.20 29.56
CA GLN A 315 -57.64 5.83 28.24
C GLN A 315 -57.70 7.09 27.37
N MET A 316 -56.54 7.63 27.00
CA MET A 316 -56.46 8.59 25.90
C MET A 316 -56.80 7.80 24.63
N ILE A 317 -58.09 7.76 24.32
CA ILE A 317 -58.64 7.29 23.05
C ILE A 317 -58.05 8.22 21.99
N THR A 318 -56.90 7.84 21.44
CA THR A 318 -56.45 8.42 20.18
C THR A 318 -57.11 7.60 19.09
N ASP A 319 -58.37 7.92 18.82
CA ASP A 319 -59.09 7.48 17.64
C ASP A 319 -58.53 8.29 16.45
N ARG A 320 -57.77 7.63 15.59
CA ARG A 320 -57.47 8.05 14.22
C ARG A 320 -57.15 6.83 13.36
#